data_AF-A0A537JJR2-F1
#
_entry.id   AF-A0A537JJR2-F1
#
_cell.length_a   1.000
_cell.length_b   1.000
_cell.length_c   1.000
_cell.angle_alpha   90.00
_cell.angle_beta   90.00
_cell.angle_gamma   90.00
#
_symmetry.space_group_name_H-M   'P 1'
#
loop_
_entity.id
_entity.type
_entity.pdbx_description
1 polymer ?
#
loop_
_entity_poly.entity_id
_entity_poly.type
_entity_poly.pdbx_seq_one_letter_code
_entity_poly.pdbx_strand_id
1 'polypeptide(L)'
;MRKLHVLLSILSFLTCSIVKAQSVGVNADGSTPDASAMLDVKNPTKGLLIPRVALTATNVAGPVSSPATSLLVYNTVATSGDNGVTPGFYFWNGTAWEKLSTNTWSLNGNKGTDATTNFIGTTDAQALVFKVHNLASGFINETHGNTAFGYSTLSPNISGTANTAIGSGALFANTVGADNTANGYLALGVTTGSDNTGIGNIALQSNTTGSNNTAVGSRALVLNATGSNNTAVGYLADVGFGNLTNATAIGYNAKVHQSNSMVLGDNVNVHWHIFTSHIFYIRAGI
;
A
#
# COMPACT_ATOMS: atom_id res chain seq x y z
N MET A 1 23.94 19.50 86.51
CA MET A 1 22.50 19.39 86.17
C MET A 1 22.18 19.46 84.67
N ARG A 2 22.91 20.23 83.84
CA ARG A 2 22.67 20.28 82.38
C ARG A 2 22.75 18.92 81.67
N LYS A 3 23.61 18.02 82.16
CA LYS A 3 23.81 16.71 81.52
C LYS A 3 22.62 15.73 81.65
N LEU A 4 21.70 15.93 82.60
CA LEU A 4 20.58 14.99 82.83
C LEU A 4 19.35 15.28 81.96
N HIS A 5 19.09 16.56 81.65
CA HIS A 5 18.01 16.95 80.73
C HIS A 5 18.29 16.44 79.32
N VAL A 6 19.56 16.37 78.96
CA VAL A 6 20.01 15.76 77.71
C VAL A 6 19.60 14.28 77.64
N LEU A 7 19.66 13.55 78.76
CA LEU A 7 19.32 12.14 78.79
C LEU A 7 17.81 11.89 78.64
N LEU A 8 16.97 12.75 79.23
CA LEU A 8 15.51 12.60 79.18
C LEU A 8 14.94 12.92 77.80
N SER A 9 15.51 13.89 77.10
CA SER A 9 15.18 14.19 75.71
C SER A 9 15.47 13.00 74.79
N ILE A 10 16.51 12.23 75.08
CA ILE A 10 16.89 11.05 74.28
C ILE A 10 15.83 9.94 74.43
N LEU A 11 15.23 9.76 75.61
CA LEU A 11 14.26 8.68 75.85
C LEU A 11 12.89 8.92 75.18
N SER A 12 12.46 10.19 75.07
CA SER A 12 11.21 10.56 74.37
C SER A 12 11.26 10.31 72.86
N PHE A 13 12.44 10.23 72.26
CA PHE A 13 12.59 9.90 70.84
C PHE A 13 12.41 8.40 70.54
N LEU A 14 12.52 7.52 71.54
CA LEU A 14 12.42 6.08 71.34
C LEU A 14 10.98 5.55 71.17
N THR A 15 9.94 6.35 71.48
CA THR A 15 8.54 5.89 71.43
C THR A 15 7.79 6.25 70.15
N CYS A 16 8.45 6.78 69.11
CA CYS A 16 7.77 7.10 67.86
C CYS A 16 7.59 5.85 66.98
N SER A 17 6.63 5.00 67.34
CA SER A 17 6.16 3.91 66.48
C SER A 17 5.31 4.45 65.32
N ILE A 18 5.99 4.74 64.21
CA ILE A 18 5.60 4.48 62.81
C ILE A 18 4.10 4.60 62.45
N VAL A 19 3.67 5.82 62.10
CA VAL A 19 2.53 5.99 61.17
C VAL A 19 3.01 5.51 59.80
N LYS A 20 2.53 4.35 59.32
CA LYS A 20 2.74 3.96 57.92
C LYS A 20 1.89 4.89 57.05
N ALA A 21 2.50 5.86 56.37
CA ALA A 21 1.81 6.74 55.44
C ALA A 21 1.19 5.91 54.30
N GLN A 22 -0.11 6.11 54.05
CA GLN A 22 -0.88 5.39 53.03
C GLN A 22 -1.30 6.42 51.98
N SER A 23 -0.88 6.25 50.73
CA SER A 23 -1.03 7.17 49.57
C SER A 23 -0.30 8.53 49.69
N VAL A 24 0.37 8.93 48.61
CA VAL A 24 1.10 10.20 48.50
C VAL A 24 0.42 11.09 47.47
N GLY A 25 0.01 12.28 47.91
CA GLY A 25 -0.56 13.31 47.04
C GLY A 25 0.44 14.42 46.83
N VAL A 26 0.66 14.77 45.56
CA VAL A 26 1.46 15.91 45.15
C VAL A 26 0.54 16.85 44.38
N ASN A 27 -0.16 17.71 45.12
CA ASN A 27 -1.07 18.70 44.58
C ASN A 27 -0.99 20.01 45.40
N ALA A 28 -1.54 21.08 44.83
CA ALA A 28 -1.55 22.41 45.47
C ALA A 28 -2.91 22.77 46.07
N ASP A 29 -3.95 21.97 45.81
CA ASP A 29 -5.33 22.22 46.22
C ASP A 29 -5.69 21.55 47.57
N GLY A 30 -4.76 20.78 48.14
CA GLY A 30 -4.93 20.08 49.41
C GLY A 30 -5.92 18.91 49.33
N SER A 31 -6.32 18.52 48.12
CA SER A 31 -7.16 17.36 47.93
C SER A 31 -6.43 16.10 48.40
N THR A 32 -7.17 15.18 49.02
CA THR A 32 -6.65 13.85 49.33
C THR A 32 -6.25 13.15 48.02
N PRO A 33 -5.14 12.39 48.00
CA PRO A 33 -4.77 11.61 46.81
C PRO A 33 -5.93 10.70 46.42
N ASP A 34 -6.10 10.44 45.12
CA ASP A 34 -7.05 9.42 44.69
C ASP A 34 -6.74 8.10 45.41
N ALA A 35 -7.75 7.51 46.04
CA ALA A 35 -7.59 6.32 46.88
C ALA A 35 -7.02 5.12 46.10
N SER A 36 -7.09 5.12 44.76
CA SER A 36 -6.53 4.08 43.88
C SER A 36 -5.03 4.28 43.56
N ALA A 37 -4.49 5.47 43.83
CA ALA A 37 -3.12 5.82 43.50
C ALA A 37 -2.24 5.80 44.76
N MET A 38 -1.15 5.04 44.70
CA MET A 38 -0.10 5.19 45.73
C MET A 38 0.64 6.53 45.59
N LEU A 39 0.65 7.08 44.36
CA LEU A 39 1.17 8.40 44.04
C LEU A 39 0.19 9.10 43.10
N ASP A 40 -0.43 10.18 43.58
CA ASP A 40 -1.30 11.06 42.80
C ASP A 40 -0.60 12.41 42.59
N VAL A 41 -0.36 12.77 41.33
CA VAL A 41 0.24 14.05 40.96
C VAL A 41 -0.78 14.87 40.19
N LYS A 42 -1.40 15.83 40.89
CA LYS A 42 -2.46 16.67 40.33
C LYS A 42 -2.03 18.11 40.27
N ASN A 43 -1.84 18.60 39.05
CA ASN A 43 -1.58 20.01 38.80
C ASN A 43 -2.10 20.37 37.40
N PRO A 44 -2.79 21.51 37.23
CA PRO A 44 -3.34 21.89 35.93
C PRO A 44 -2.25 22.23 34.89
N THR A 45 -1.02 22.48 35.32
CA THR A 45 0.05 22.97 34.44
C THR A 45 1.40 22.26 34.64
N LYS A 46 1.49 21.28 35.55
CA LYS A 46 2.71 20.50 35.81
C LYS A 46 2.44 19.01 35.70
N GLY A 47 3.43 18.28 35.18
CA GLY A 47 3.38 16.82 35.03
C GLY A 47 4.40 16.11 35.90
N LEU A 48 4.41 14.78 35.79
CA LEU A 48 5.39 13.91 36.43
C LEU A 48 6.58 13.67 35.50
N LEU A 49 7.79 13.98 35.99
CA LEU A 49 9.03 13.53 35.33
C LEU A 49 9.33 12.10 35.76
N ILE A 50 9.07 11.17 34.85
CA ILE A 50 9.43 9.76 34.97
C ILE A 50 10.96 9.60 34.88
N PRO A 51 11.56 8.60 35.58
CA PRO A 51 12.99 8.33 35.49
C PRO A 51 13.49 8.29 34.05
N ARG A 52 14.52 9.10 33.85
CA ARG A 52 15.16 9.30 32.57
C ARG A 52 16.33 8.34 32.46
N VAL A 53 16.13 7.26 31.72
CA VAL A 53 17.07 6.13 31.68
C VAL A 53 17.66 6.00 30.29
N ALA A 54 18.97 5.81 30.24
CA ALA A 54 19.69 5.55 29.01
C ALA A 54 19.64 4.05 28.64
N LEU A 55 18.53 3.56 28.06
CA LEU A 55 18.38 2.15 27.67
C LEU A 55 19.35 1.74 26.55
N THR A 56 19.79 0.49 26.54
CA THR A 56 20.81 0.03 25.58
C THR A 56 20.22 -0.72 24.37
N ALA A 57 19.14 -1.49 24.54
CA ALA A 57 18.38 -2.14 23.48
C ALA A 57 17.00 -2.56 24.03
N THR A 58 16.01 -2.80 23.17
CA THR A 58 14.68 -3.28 23.58
C THR A 58 14.83 -4.64 24.22
N ASN A 59 15.61 -5.56 23.67
CA ASN A 59 15.80 -6.90 24.23
C ASN A 59 16.83 -7.01 25.38
N VAL A 60 17.30 -5.89 25.95
CA VAL A 60 18.30 -5.87 27.02
C VAL A 60 17.79 -5.08 28.22
N ALA A 61 17.79 -5.72 29.40
CA ALA A 61 17.32 -5.11 30.65
C ALA A 61 18.14 -3.86 31.07
N GLY A 62 19.47 -3.90 30.82
CA GLY A 62 20.40 -2.85 31.18
C GLY A 62 20.09 -1.48 30.54
N PRO A 63 20.35 -0.37 31.25
CA PRO A 63 21.16 -0.25 32.47
C PRO A 63 20.37 -0.47 33.76
N VAL A 64 19.05 -0.70 33.67
CA VAL A 64 18.28 -1.07 34.85
C VAL A 64 18.62 -2.52 35.19
N SER A 65 19.14 -2.76 36.37
CA SER A 65 19.37 -4.13 36.84
C SER A 65 18.05 -4.72 37.32
N SER A 66 17.69 -5.89 36.80
CA SER A 66 16.43 -6.59 37.12
C SER A 66 15.21 -5.64 37.10
N PRO A 67 14.95 -4.92 35.99
CA PRO A 67 13.85 -3.98 35.92
C PRO A 67 12.56 -4.72 36.27
N ALA A 68 11.87 -4.20 37.28
CA ALA A 68 10.55 -4.71 37.59
C ALA A 68 9.67 -4.56 36.34
N THR A 69 8.84 -5.56 36.04
CA THR A 69 7.84 -5.42 34.98
C THR A 69 6.99 -4.18 35.22
N SER A 70 6.61 -3.47 34.15
CA SER A 70 5.92 -2.18 34.18
C SER A 70 6.76 -1.01 34.70
N LEU A 71 8.07 -1.20 34.86
CA LEU A 71 8.94 -0.07 35.10
C LEU A 71 8.85 0.87 33.90
N LEU A 72 8.19 2.00 34.10
CA LEU A 72 8.09 3.06 33.11
C LEU A 72 9.34 3.91 33.21
N VAL A 73 10.02 4.04 32.09
CA VAL A 73 11.11 4.97 31.92
C VAL A 73 10.77 5.88 30.77
N TYR A 74 11.18 7.12 30.90
CA TYR A 74 11.39 7.89 29.69
C TYR A 74 12.79 7.52 29.21
N ASN A 75 12.85 6.69 28.17
CA ASN A 75 14.13 6.37 27.59
C ASN A 75 14.73 7.65 27.01
N THR A 76 15.97 7.98 27.41
CA THR A 76 16.63 9.22 27.00
C THR A 76 17.55 9.06 25.81
N VAL A 77 17.90 7.84 25.45
CA VAL A 77 18.90 7.56 24.41
C VAL A 77 18.28 6.79 23.23
N ALA A 78 18.87 6.90 22.05
CA ALA A 78 18.50 6.08 20.89
C ALA A 78 19.61 5.07 20.61
N THR A 79 19.26 3.83 20.28
CA THR A 79 20.23 2.80 19.87
C THR A 79 19.75 2.09 18.61
N SER A 80 20.68 1.50 17.86
CA SER A 80 20.44 0.99 16.49
C SER A 80 20.20 -0.53 16.46
N GLY A 81 19.59 -1.03 15.38
CA GLY A 81 19.31 -2.46 15.15
C GLY A 81 17.85 -2.83 15.37
N ASP A 82 17.47 -4.09 15.10
CA ASP A 82 16.09 -4.59 15.21
C ASP A 82 15.51 -4.47 16.62
N ASN A 83 16.40 -4.42 17.60
CA ASN A 83 16.10 -4.20 19.01
C ASN A 83 16.58 -2.82 19.50
N GLY A 84 16.71 -1.84 18.59
CA GLY A 84 17.06 -0.47 18.96
C GLY A 84 15.93 0.21 19.73
N VAL A 85 16.28 1.03 20.72
CA VAL A 85 15.32 1.90 21.41
C VAL A 85 15.37 3.32 20.84
N THR A 86 14.33 4.11 21.07
CA THR A 86 14.30 5.55 20.77
C THR A 86 13.89 6.31 22.02
N PRO A 87 14.03 7.64 22.07
CA PRO A 87 13.37 8.41 23.09
C PRO A 87 11.86 8.23 23.05
N GLY A 88 11.24 8.29 24.22
CA GLY A 88 9.81 8.07 24.38
C GLY A 88 9.53 7.33 25.67
N PHE A 89 8.26 7.09 25.91
CA PHE A 89 7.87 6.27 27.02
C PHE A 89 8.12 4.82 26.65
N TYR A 90 8.95 4.17 27.44
CA TYR A 90 9.19 2.74 27.36
C TYR A 90 8.81 2.14 28.69
N PHE A 91 8.19 0.97 28.64
CA PHE A 91 8.03 0.16 29.82
C PHE A 91 8.75 -1.16 29.62
N TRP A 92 9.35 -1.68 30.69
CA TRP A 92 9.88 -3.03 30.66
C TRP A 92 8.71 -4.01 30.70
N ASN A 93 8.59 -4.87 29.69
CA ASN A 93 7.51 -5.86 29.59
C ASN A 93 7.83 -7.19 30.32
N GLY A 94 8.97 -7.27 31.01
CA GLY A 94 9.46 -8.47 31.68
C GLY A 94 10.62 -9.15 30.94
N THR A 95 10.74 -8.90 29.62
CA THR A 95 11.79 -9.48 28.77
C THR A 95 12.45 -8.47 27.84
N ALA A 96 11.75 -7.39 27.50
CA ALA A 96 12.21 -6.32 26.63
C ALA A 96 11.58 -4.96 27.00
N TRP A 97 12.20 -3.87 26.59
CA TRP A 97 11.65 -2.52 26.61
C TRP A 97 10.74 -2.31 25.42
N GLU A 98 9.49 -1.96 25.71
CA GLU A 98 8.47 -1.69 24.70
C GLU A 98 8.11 -0.22 24.68
N LYS A 99 8.16 0.38 23.49
CA LYS A 99 7.80 1.78 23.27
C LYS A 99 6.29 1.94 23.29
N LEU A 100 5.78 2.90 24.05
CA LEU A 100 4.40 3.37 23.94
C LEU A 100 4.26 4.25 22.68
N SER A 101 3.66 3.73 21.61
CA SER A 101 3.39 4.42 20.34
C SER A 101 2.03 4.00 19.76
N THR A 102 1.32 4.91 19.07
CA THR A 102 -0.07 4.74 18.60
C THR A 102 -0.16 4.46 17.09
N ASN A 103 -0.51 3.21 16.74
CA ASN A 103 -1.14 2.72 15.51
C ASN A 103 -0.58 3.16 14.14
N THR A 104 0.38 2.39 13.63
CA THR A 104 0.85 2.44 12.23
C THR A 104 0.63 1.10 11.56
N TRP A 105 0.68 1.05 10.22
CA TRP A 105 0.74 -0.23 9.50
C TRP A 105 2.16 -0.80 9.61
N SER A 106 2.31 -1.92 10.31
CA SER A 106 3.58 -2.63 10.49
C SER A 106 4.04 -3.26 9.18
N LEU A 107 5.36 -3.25 8.94
CA LEU A 107 5.99 -3.90 7.78
C LEU A 107 5.81 -5.42 7.79
N ASN A 108 5.75 -6.02 8.98
CA ASN A 108 5.47 -7.45 9.16
C ASN A 108 3.96 -7.74 9.19
N GLY A 109 3.14 -6.74 8.84
CA GLY A 109 1.70 -6.77 8.96
C GLY A 109 1.21 -6.43 10.36
N ASN A 110 -0.05 -6.02 10.43
CA ASN A 110 -0.78 -5.80 11.67
C ASN A 110 -1.56 -7.07 12.03
N LYS A 111 -1.47 -7.52 13.27
CA LYS A 111 -2.30 -8.61 13.80
C LYS A 111 -3.59 -8.03 14.38
N GLY A 112 -4.72 -8.71 14.17
CA GLY A 112 -6.01 -8.35 14.80
C GLY A 112 -6.77 -7.20 14.15
N THR A 113 -6.66 -7.03 12.84
CA THR A 113 -7.37 -5.98 12.09
C THR A 113 -8.88 -6.23 11.99
N ASP A 114 -9.68 -5.18 12.04
CA ASP A 114 -11.12 -5.16 11.74
C ASP A 114 -11.38 -4.48 10.39
N ALA A 115 -12.02 -5.17 9.45
CA ALA A 115 -12.27 -4.65 8.11
C ALA A 115 -13.18 -3.40 8.07
N THR A 116 -13.93 -3.10 9.15
CA THR A 116 -14.81 -1.92 9.22
C THR A 116 -14.07 -0.63 9.61
N THR A 117 -12.95 -0.74 10.33
CA THR A 117 -12.21 0.41 10.89
C THR A 117 -10.73 0.43 10.54
N ASN A 118 -10.16 -0.71 10.14
CA ASN A 118 -8.77 -0.84 9.75
C ASN A 118 -8.71 -1.13 8.25
N PHE A 119 -8.12 -0.20 7.51
CA PHE A 119 -7.95 -0.33 6.08
C PHE A 119 -6.66 0.37 5.67
N ILE A 120 -6.12 -0.07 4.54
CA ILE A 120 -5.11 0.69 3.79
C ILE A 120 -5.91 1.50 2.78
N GLY A 121 -6.02 2.81 2.98
CA GLY A 121 -6.88 3.64 2.15
C GLY A 121 -6.97 5.08 2.64
N THR A 122 -7.88 5.80 2.01
CA THR A 122 -8.20 7.20 2.29
C THR A 122 -9.61 7.31 2.89
N THR A 123 -9.89 8.40 3.60
CA THR A 123 -11.23 8.72 4.14
C THR A 123 -11.90 9.87 3.38
N ASP A 124 -11.23 10.36 2.35
CA ASP A 124 -11.65 11.46 1.48
C ASP A 124 -11.67 10.98 0.02
N ALA A 125 -12.13 11.86 -0.88
CA ALA A 125 -12.30 11.60 -2.31
C ALA A 125 -10.97 11.55 -3.10
N GLN A 126 -9.88 11.18 -2.43
CA GLN A 126 -8.55 11.14 -3.01
C GLN A 126 -8.17 9.70 -3.34
N ALA A 127 -7.45 9.53 -4.45
CA ALA A 127 -6.97 8.23 -4.87
C ALA A 127 -6.00 7.62 -3.83
N LEU A 128 -6.16 6.33 -3.55
CA LEU A 128 -5.15 5.55 -2.84
C LEU A 128 -3.99 5.29 -3.80
N VAL A 129 -2.78 5.77 -3.48
CA VAL A 129 -1.60 5.65 -4.35
C VAL A 129 -0.55 4.74 -3.73
N PHE A 130 -0.15 3.71 -4.47
CA PHE A 130 0.99 2.85 -4.17
C PHE A 130 2.23 3.38 -4.89
N LYS A 131 3.37 3.44 -4.21
CA LYS A 131 4.63 3.98 -4.76
C LYS A 131 5.79 3.01 -4.62
N VAL A 132 6.68 3.01 -5.61
CA VAL A 132 8.02 2.40 -5.57
C VAL A 132 9.02 3.48 -5.95
N HIS A 133 10.06 3.69 -5.15
CA HIS A 133 11.03 4.79 -5.35
C HIS A 133 10.37 6.18 -5.47
N ASN A 134 9.30 6.43 -4.70
CA ASN A 134 8.48 7.64 -4.76
C ASN A 134 7.77 7.89 -6.12
N LEU A 135 7.79 6.91 -7.03
CA LEU A 135 7.05 6.93 -8.28
C LEU A 135 5.75 6.14 -8.11
N ALA A 136 4.65 6.65 -8.67
CA ALA A 136 3.39 5.93 -8.69
C ALA A 136 3.60 4.57 -9.38
N SER A 137 3.26 3.51 -8.66
CA SER A 137 3.35 2.12 -9.12
C SER A 137 2.01 1.39 -8.97
N GLY A 138 0.96 2.16 -8.71
CA GLY A 138 -0.41 1.72 -8.68
C GLY A 138 -1.28 2.77 -8.00
N PHE A 139 -2.55 2.80 -8.34
CA PHE A 139 -3.53 3.61 -7.64
C PHE A 139 -4.95 3.11 -7.87
N ILE A 140 -5.84 3.48 -6.96
CA ILE A 140 -7.29 3.29 -7.07
C ILE A 140 -7.90 4.70 -7.00
N ASN A 141 -8.46 5.18 -8.12
CA ASN A 141 -8.98 6.55 -8.25
C ASN A 141 -10.50 6.54 -8.48
N GLU A 142 -11.27 7.07 -7.55
CA GLU A 142 -12.73 7.15 -7.66
C GLU A 142 -13.22 8.24 -8.64
N THR A 143 -12.51 9.36 -8.76
CA THR A 143 -12.92 10.50 -9.60
C THR A 143 -12.96 10.12 -11.07
N HIS A 144 -11.99 9.33 -11.53
CA HIS A 144 -11.90 8.89 -12.93
C HIS A 144 -12.25 7.40 -13.12
N GLY A 145 -12.42 6.62 -12.05
CA GLY A 145 -12.65 5.17 -12.13
C GLY A 145 -11.46 4.37 -12.66
N ASN A 146 -10.25 4.94 -12.62
CA ASN A 146 -9.05 4.29 -13.11
C ASN A 146 -8.44 3.38 -12.03
N THR A 147 -8.04 2.18 -12.42
CA THR A 147 -7.33 1.22 -11.55
C THR A 147 -5.98 0.89 -12.18
N ALA A 148 -4.90 1.07 -11.43
CA ALA A 148 -3.56 0.77 -11.94
C ALA A 148 -2.71 0.01 -10.92
N PHE A 149 -1.91 -0.94 -11.39
CA PHE A 149 -0.93 -1.70 -10.61
C PHE A 149 0.27 -2.08 -11.48
N GLY A 150 1.46 -1.56 -11.17
CA GLY A 150 2.70 -1.83 -11.89
C GLY A 150 3.66 -0.64 -11.87
N TYR A 151 4.97 -0.89 -11.88
CA TYR A 151 5.97 0.19 -11.92
C TYR A 151 5.85 1.01 -13.20
N SER A 152 5.76 2.34 -13.08
CA SER A 152 5.54 3.27 -14.19
C SER A 152 4.32 2.92 -15.05
N THR A 153 3.29 2.33 -14.45
CA THR A 153 1.95 2.20 -15.07
C THR A 153 1.31 3.59 -15.22
N LEU A 154 0.13 3.64 -15.87
CA LEU A 154 -0.82 4.76 -15.92
C LEU A 154 -0.56 5.88 -14.87
N SER A 155 -0.58 7.14 -15.30
CA SER A 155 -0.42 8.27 -14.36
C SER A 155 -1.73 8.53 -13.60
N PRO A 156 -1.67 8.85 -12.28
CA PRO A 156 -2.87 9.12 -11.48
C PRO A 156 -3.62 10.41 -11.86
N ASN A 157 -3.02 11.28 -12.69
CA ASN A 157 -3.54 12.58 -13.09
C ASN A 157 -4.00 12.63 -14.56
N ILE A 158 -4.37 11.50 -15.16
CA ILE A 158 -4.91 11.50 -16.52
C ILE A 158 -6.37 11.97 -16.53
N SER A 159 -6.80 12.60 -17.62
CA SER A 159 -8.20 13.00 -17.81
C SER A 159 -9.08 11.88 -18.39
N GLY A 160 -8.46 10.81 -18.89
CA GLY A 160 -9.17 9.61 -19.34
C GLY A 160 -9.79 8.83 -18.18
N THR A 161 -10.93 8.19 -18.41
CA THR A 161 -11.74 7.52 -17.38
C THR A 161 -11.82 6.02 -17.59
N ALA A 162 -12.14 5.27 -16.53
CA ALA A 162 -12.48 3.84 -16.55
C ALA A 162 -11.39 2.93 -17.16
N ASN A 163 -10.12 3.30 -17.04
CA ASN A 163 -9.00 2.48 -17.52
C ASN A 163 -8.53 1.47 -16.46
N THR A 164 -8.19 0.26 -16.89
CA THR A 164 -7.52 -0.76 -16.08
C THR A 164 -6.10 -0.98 -16.61
N ALA A 165 -5.08 -0.74 -15.79
CA ALA A 165 -3.67 -0.90 -16.17
C ALA A 165 -2.93 -1.81 -15.19
N ILE A 166 -2.63 -3.05 -15.59
CA ILE A 166 -1.94 -4.03 -14.75
C ILE A 166 -0.66 -4.46 -15.46
N GLY A 167 0.50 -4.20 -14.85
CA GLY A 167 1.82 -4.51 -15.41
C GLY A 167 2.71 -3.28 -15.47
N SER A 168 4.03 -3.50 -15.45
CA SER A 168 4.97 -2.39 -15.54
C SER A 168 4.88 -1.71 -16.91
N GLY A 169 4.69 -0.40 -16.91
CA GLY A 169 4.53 0.39 -18.13
C GLY A 169 3.20 0.18 -18.87
N ALA A 170 2.22 -0.52 -18.30
CA ALA A 170 0.90 -0.64 -18.92
C ALA A 170 0.21 0.75 -19.00
N LEU A 171 -0.33 1.12 -20.17
CA LEU A 171 -0.97 2.42 -20.40
C LEU A 171 -0.11 3.66 -20.04
N PHE A 172 1.22 3.54 -20.04
CA PHE A 172 2.12 4.60 -19.54
C PHE A 172 1.99 5.94 -20.30
N ALA A 173 1.55 5.89 -21.56
CA ALA A 173 1.43 7.07 -22.43
C ALA A 173 0.00 7.62 -22.53
N ASN A 174 -0.99 6.97 -21.88
CA ASN A 174 -2.38 7.40 -22.01
C ASN A 174 -2.59 8.75 -21.33
N THR A 175 -3.18 9.69 -22.06
CA THR A 175 -3.45 11.05 -21.56
C THR A 175 -4.94 11.33 -21.45
N VAL A 176 -5.72 10.92 -22.47
CA VAL A 176 -7.16 11.23 -22.57
C VAL A 176 -8.02 9.99 -22.83
N GLY A 177 -7.45 8.89 -23.33
CA GLY A 177 -8.20 7.69 -23.70
C GLY A 177 -8.97 7.09 -22.53
N ALA A 178 -10.19 6.61 -22.81
CA ALA A 178 -11.11 6.04 -21.84
C ALA A 178 -11.37 4.55 -22.11
N ASP A 179 -11.85 3.84 -21.09
CA ASP A 179 -12.36 2.46 -21.22
C ASP A 179 -11.33 1.45 -21.76
N ASN A 180 -10.03 1.72 -21.54
CA ASN A 180 -8.97 0.83 -21.98
C ASN A 180 -8.63 -0.21 -20.90
N THR A 181 -8.41 -1.46 -21.32
CA THR A 181 -7.91 -2.54 -20.46
C THR A 181 -6.53 -2.97 -20.93
N ALA A 182 -5.50 -2.75 -20.12
CA ALA A 182 -4.13 -3.19 -20.37
C ALA A 182 -3.67 -4.14 -19.26
N ASN A 183 -3.25 -5.35 -19.65
CA ASN A 183 -2.68 -6.33 -18.73
C ASN A 183 -1.41 -6.93 -19.34
N GLY A 184 -0.25 -6.51 -18.86
CA GLY A 184 1.05 -6.99 -19.31
C GLY A 184 2.14 -5.92 -19.27
N TYR A 185 3.40 -6.33 -19.38
CA TYR A 185 4.53 -5.40 -19.50
C TYR A 185 4.42 -4.57 -20.78
N LEU A 186 4.42 -3.23 -20.62
CA LEU A 186 4.22 -2.24 -21.69
C LEU A 186 3.02 -2.55 -22.60
N ALA A 187 1.98 -3.19 -22.04
CA ALA A 187 0.74 -3.40 -22.76
C ALA A 187 0.05 -2.05 -23.00
N LEU A 188 -0.38 -1.85 -24.24
CA LEU A 188 -1.17 -0.72 -24.71
C LEU A 188 -0.49 0.65 -24.50
N GLY A 189 0.27 1.10 -25.50
CA GLY A 189 0.94 2.42 -25.49
C GLY A 189 0.06 3.57 -25.99
N VAL A 190 -1.26 3.45 -25.85
CA VAL A 190 -2.25 4.40 -26.38
C VAL A 190 -2.09 5.78 -25.76
N THR A 191 -2.25 6.85 -26.55
CA THR A 191 -2.21 8.24 -26.09
C THR A 191 -3.60 8.84 -25.94
N THR A 192 -4.47 8.65 -26.94
CA THR A 192 -5.83 9.22 -26.98
C THR A 192 -6.94 8.26 -27.43
N GLY A 193 -6.60 7.06 -27.91
CA GLY A 193 -7.59 6.04 -28.29
C GLY A 193 -8.34 5.47 -27.08
N SER A 194 -9.58 5.05 -27.32
CA SER A 194 -10.49 4.48 -26.31
C SER A 194 -10.92 3.07 -26.65
N ASP A 195 -11.49 2.36 -25.67
CA ASP A 195 -12.12 1.05 -25.86
C ASP A 195 -11.15 -0.03 -26.36
N ASN A 196 -9.86 0.07 -26.03
CA ASN A 196 -8.87 -0.94 -26.41
C ASN A 196 -8.63 -1.96 -25.29
N THR A 197 -8.56 -3.23 -25.65
CA THR A 197 -8.15 -4.31 -24.77
C THR A 197 -6.79 -4.86 -25.22
N GLY A 198 -5.74 -4.68 -24.43
CA GLY A 198 -4.40 -5.23 -24.65
C GLY A 198 -3.99 -6.15 -23.52
N ILE A 199 -4.00 -7.46 -23.75
CA ILE A 199 -3.62 -8.49 -22.77
C ILE A 199 -2.43 -9.27 -23.30
N GLY A 200 -1.28 -9.12 -22.66
CA GLY A 200 -0.02 -9.78 -23.04
C GLY A 200 1.17 -8.83 -22.98
N ASN A 201 2.37 -9.40 -22.93
CA ASN A 201 3.62 -8.62 -23.04
C ASN A 201 3.62 -7.84 -24.37
N ILE A 202 3.74 -6.52 -24.29
CA ILE A 202 3.78 -5.55 -25.40
C ILE A 202 2.63 -5.65 -26.42
N ALA A 203 1.48 -6.16 -26.01
CA ALA A 203 0.26 -6.14 -26.84
C ALA A 203 -0.18 -4.68 -27.07
N LEU A 204 -0.50 -4.30 -28.31
CA LEU A 204 -0.87 -2.91 -28.70
C LEU A 204 0.14 -1.82 -28.27
N GLN A 205 1.42 -2.16 -28.07
CA GLN A 205 2.40 -1.19 -27.57
C GLN A 205 2.54 0.05 -28.47
N SER A 206 2.46 -0.11 -29.80
CA SER A 206 2.60 1.01 -30.74
C SER A 206 1.30 1.74 -31.03
N ASN A 207 0.16 1.31 -30.49
CA ASN A 207 -1.11 2.00 -30.74
C ASN A 207 -1.05 3.39 -30.12
N THR A 208 -1.39 4.42 -30.88
CA THR A 208 -1.37 5.83 -30.44
C THR A 208 -2.80 6.36 -30.35
N THR A 209 -3.53 6.37 -31.47
CA THR A 209 -4.88 6.95 -31.58
C THR A 209 -5.97 5.95 -31.96
N GLY A 210 -5.61 4.70 -32.26
CA GLY A 210 -6.57 3.67 -32.65
C GLY A 210 -7.50 3.29 -31.49
N SER A 211 -8.77 3.07 -31.80
CA SER A 211 -9.82 2.72 -30.83
C SER A 211 -10.47 1.38 -31.15
N ASN A 212 -11.16 0.80 -30.17
CA ASN A 212 -11.92 -0.45 -30.32
C ASN A 212 -11.06 -1.65 -30.77
N ASN A 213 -9.78 -1.70 -30.40
CA ASN A 213 -8.91 -2.82 -30.74
C ASN A 213 -8.87 -3.85 -29.62
N THR A 214 -8.92 -5.13 -29.97
CA THR A 214 -8.72 -6.24 -29.03
C THR A 214 -7.46 -7.00 -29.39
N ALA A 215 -6.46 -7.01 -28.52
CA ALA A 215 -5.21 -7.74 -28.66
C ALA A 215 -5.01 -8.66 -27.45
N VAL A 216 -5.05 -9.97 -27.68
CA VAL A 216 -4.87 -10.98 -26.64
C VAL A 216 -3.75 -11.93 -27.06
N GLY A 217 -2.60 -11.82 -26.40
CA GLY A 217 -1.39 -12.56 -26.72
C GLY A 217 -0.16 -11.67 -26.60
N SER A 218 1.00 -12.25 -26.29
CA SER A 218 2.24 -11.48 -26.31
C SER A 218 2.52 -10.99 -27.74
N ARG A 219 2.80 -9.69 -27.87
CA ARG A 219 3.03 -8.99 -29.14
C ARG A 219 1.83 -8.99 -30.09
N ALA A 220 0.60 -9.21 -29.59
CA ALA A 220 -0.60 -9.09 -30.40
C ALA A 220 -0.88 -7.63 -30.78
N LEU A 221 -1.24 -7.36 -32.04
CA LEU A 221 -1.40 -6.01 -32.61
C LEU A 221 -0.24 -5.05 -32.32
N VAL A 222 0.99 -5.54 -32.17
CA VAL A 222 2.12 -4.69 -31.78
C VAL A 222 2.44 -3.64 -32.84
N LEU A 223 2.17 -3.93 -34.12
CA LEU A 223 2.39 -3.00 -35.22
C LEU A 223 1.22 -2.02 -35.45
N ASN A 224 0.07 -2.23 -34.80
CA ASN A 224 -1.10 -1.35 -34.96
C ASN A 224 -0.82 0.02 -34.32
N ALA A 225 -0.67 1.06 -35.14
CA ALA A 225 -0.31 2.41 -34.70
C ALA A 225 -1.51 3.35 -34.61
N THR A 226 -2.40 3.31 -35.60
CA THR A 226 -3.59 4.19 -35.70
C THR A 226 -4.85 3.45 -36.14
N GLY A 227 -4.74 2.17 -36.50
CA GLY A 227 -5.87 1.34 -36.92
C GLY A 227 -6.87 1.11 -35.79
N SER A 228 -8.14 0.98 -36.17
CA SER A 228 -9.28 0.83 -35.26
C SER A 228 -10.13 -0.37 -35.62
N ASN A 229 -10.87 -0.89 -34.64
CA ASN A 229 -11.77 -2.05 -34.80
C ASN A 229 -11.04 -3.33 -35.23
N ASN A 230 -9.78 -3.51 -34.82
CA ASN A 230 -9.02 -4.72 -35.13
C ASN A 230 -9.05 -5.71 -33.96
N THR A 231 -9.08 -6.99 -34.28
CA THR A 231 -8.97 -8.07 -33.30
C THR A 231 -7.75 -8.91 -33.63
N ALA A 232 -6.81 -9.09 -32.69
CA ALA A 232 -5.79 -10.10 -32.78
C ALA A 232 -5.74 -11.00 -31.54
N VAL A 233 -5.79 -12.31 -31.74
CA VAL A 233 -5.74 -13.30 -30.65
C VAL A 233 -4.68 -14.34 -30.97
N GLY A 234 -3.57 -14.32 -30.21
CA GLY A 234 -2.43 -15.23 -30.40
C GLY A 234 -1.09 -14.52 -30.22
N TYR A 235 -0.03 -15.30 -29.93
CA TYR A 235 1.33 -14.76 -29.92
C TYR A 235 1.69 -14.27 -31.33
N LEU A 236 2.15 -13.02 -31.46
CA LEU A 236 2.45 -12.36 -32.74
C LEU A 236 1.27 -12.25 -33.73
N ALA A 237 0.03 -12.46 -33.29
CA ALA A 237 -1.14 -12.18 -34.14
C ALA A 237 -1.23 -10.67 -34.39
N ASP A 238 -1.28 -10.23 -35.65
CA ASP A 238 -1.10 -8.81 -35.96
C ASP A 238 -1.85 -8.37 -37.23
N VAL A 239 -1.85 -7.05 -37.44
CA VAL A 239 -2.10 -6.42 -38.72
C VAL A 239 -0.77 -6.21 -39.45
N GLY A 240 -0.74 -6.45 -40.75
CA GLY A 240 0.45 -6.28 -41.58
C GLY A 240 0.84 -4.81 -41.79
N PHE A 241 -0.08 -3.87 -41.52
CA PHE A 241 0.13 -2.42 -41.57
C PHE A 241 -0.54 -1.76 -40.37
N GLY A 242 0.07 -0.69 -39.85
CA GLY A 242 -0.35 -0.06 -38.59
C GLY A 242 -1.66 0.73 -38.62
N ASN A 243 -2.34 0.83 -39.76
CA ASN A 243 -3.54 1.64 -39.98
C ASN A 243 -4.73 0.85 -40.55
N LEU A 244 -4.68 -0.49 -40.54
CA LEU A 244 -5.80 -1.30 -41.00
C LEU A 244 -7.01 -1.14 -40.08
N THR A 245 -8.19 -1.43 -40.63
CA THR A 245 -9.46 -1.34 -39.91
C THR A 245 -10.32 -2.57 -40.18
N ASN A 246 -11.12 -2.97 -39.20
CA ASN A 246 -11.98 -4.15 -39.29
C ASN A 246 -11.20 -5.42 -39.70
N ALA A 247 -9.98 -5.58 -39.19
CA ALA A 247 -9.11 -6.71 -39.45
C ALA A 247 -9.12 -7.69 -38.27
N THR A 248 -9.28 -8.99 -38.54
CA THR A 248 -9.30 -10.04 -37.50
C THR A 248 -8.20 -11.09 -37.74
N ALA A 249 -7.20 -11.15 -36.87
CA ALA A 249 -6.13 -12.15 -36.89
C ALA A 249 -6.24 -13.10 -35.70
N ILE A 250 -6.48 -14.40 -35.91
CA ILE A 250 -6.60 -15.35 -34.81
C ILE A 250 -5.63 -16.51 -35.05
N GLY A 251 -4.71 -16.76 -34.12
CA GLY A 251 -3.70 -17.82 -34.20
C GLY A 251 -2.28 -17.31 -33.92
N TYR A 252 -1.36 -18.22 -33.63
CA TYR A 252 0.08 -17.91 -33.56
C TYR A 252 0.50 -17.26 -34.87
N ASN A 253 1.08 -16.06 -34.84
CA ASN A 253 1.63 -15.33 -35.99
C ASN A 253 0.65 -15.10 -37.16
N ALA A 254 -0.66 -15.17 -36.92
CA ALA A 254 -1.68 -14.84 -37.90
C ALA A 254 -1.57 -13.36 -38.29
N LYS A 255 -1.55 -13.03 -39.59
CA LYS A 255 -1.39 -11.65 -40.08
C LYS A 255 -2.40 -11.28 -41.14
N VAL A 256 -3.15 -10.20 -40.87
CA VAL A 256 -4.11 -9.64 -41.84
C VAL A 256 -3.46 -8.51 -42.63
N HIS A 257 -3.56 -8.53 -43.95
CA HIS A 257 -2.87 -7.56 -44.82
C HIS A 257 -3.80 -6.49 -45.46
N GLN A 258 -5.10 -6.52 -45.17
CA GLN A 258 -6.06 -5.54 -45.68
C GLN A 258 -7.22 -5.32 -44.71
N SER A 259 -7.87 -4.15 -44.80
CA SER A 259 -9.08 -3.88 -44.03
C SER A 259 -10.23 -4.83 -44.41
N ASN A 260 -11.20 -4.98 -43.50
CA ASN A 260 -12.39 -5.81 -43.71
C ASN A 260 -12.07 -7.27 -44.05
N SER A 261 -11.04 -7.83 -43.41
CA SER A 261 -10.63 -9.20 -43.68
C SER A 261 -10.21 -9.94 -42.41
N MET A 262 -10.27 -11.27 -42.49
CA MET A 262 -9.97 -12.16 -41.39
C MET A 262 -8.95 -13.20 -41.82
N VAL A 263 -7.96 -13.45 -40.96
CA VAL A 263 -7.00 -14.55 -41.07
C VAL A 263 -7.09 -15.40 -39.82
N LEU A 264 -7.25 -16.72 -40.01
CA LEU A 264 -7.30 -17.71 -38.95
C LEU A 264 -6.16 -18.72 -39.16
N GLY A 265 -5.25 -18.82 -38.19
CA GLY A 265 -4.01 -19.61 -38.25
C GLY A 265 -2.84 -18.90 -38.93
N ASP A 266 -1.68 -19.56 -38.94
CA ASP A 266 -0.48 -19.17 -39.67
C ASP A 266 -0.04 -20.33 -40.55
N ASN A 267 -0.23 -20.21 -41.87
CA ASN A 267 0.31 -21.14 -42.87
C ASN A 267 0.02 -22.65 -42.70
N VAL A 268 -0.95 -23.05 -41.86
CA VAL A 268 -1.37 -24.45 -41.70
C VAL A 268 -2.89 -24.63 -41.70
N ASN A 269 -3.32 -25.85 -42.07
CA ASN A 269 -4.71 -26.28 -42.18
C ASN A 269 -5.53 -25.90 -40.94
N VAL A 270 -6.36 -24.89 -41.11
CA VAL A 270 -7.49 -24.65 -40.23
C VAL A 270 -8.53 -25.71 -40.58
N HIS A 271 -8.80 -26.66 -39.70
CA HIS A 271 -9.83 -27.67 -39.96
C HIS A 271 -11.21 -27.07 -39.62
N TRP A 272 -11.99 -26.72 -40.64
CA TRP A 272 -13.36 -26.26 -40.47
C TRP A 272 -14.31 -27.44 -40.65
N HIS A 273 -14.92 -27.92 -39.57
CA HIS A 273 -16.04 -28.86 -39.66
C HIS A 273 -17.32 -28.08 -39.99
N ILE A 274 -17.72 -28.10 -41.25
CA ILE A 274 -18.95 -27.47 -41.74
C ILE A 274 -20.07 -28.52 -41.68
N PHE A 275 -21.03 -28.38 -40.77
CA PHE A 275 -22.25 -29.17 -40.80
C PHE A 275 -23.12 -28.70 -41.99
N THR A 276 -23.52 -29.63 -42.84
CA THR A 276 -24.11 -29.41 -44.17
C THR A 276 -25.52 -28.78 -44.20
N SER A 277 -26.00 -28.18 -43.12
CA SER A 277 -27.38 -27.70 -43.02
C SER A 277 -27.58 -26.18 -43.04
N HIS A 278 -26.52 -25.36 -43.14
CA HIS A 278 -26.68 -23.90 -43.20
C HIS A 278 -25.75 -23.26 -44.25
N ILE A 279 -26.35 -22.52 -45.19
CA ILE A 279 -25.69 -21.83 -46.31
C ILE A 279 -24.88 -20.65 -45.78
N PHE A 280 -23.60 -20.57 -46.17
CA PHE A 280 -22.73 -19.41 -45.92
C PHE A 280 -22.86 -18.41 -47.07
N TYR A 281 -23.42 -17.22 -46.83
CA TYR A 281 -23.34 -16.09 -47.76
C TYR A 281 -22.15 -15.20 -47.40
N ILE A 282 -21.05 -15.31 -48.14
CA ILE A 282 -20.09 -14.20 -48.27
C ILE A 282 -20.58 -13.34 -49.43
N ARG A 283 -21.34 -12.27 -49.15
CA ARG A 283 -21.47 -11.18 -50.12
C ARG A 283 -20.36 -10.18 -49.85
N ALA A 284 -19.32 -10.20 -50.68
CA ALA A 284 -18.52 -9.01 -50.89
C ALA A 284 -19.41 -7.98 -51.61
N GLY A 285 -19.76 -6.90 -50.92
CA GLY A 285 -20.39 -5.74 -51.57
C GLY A 285 -19.38 -5.07 -52.49
N ILE A 286 -19.78 -4.82 -53.73
CA ILE A 286 -19.06 -4.00 -54.71
C ILE A 286 -19.12 -2.54 -54.26
#